data_AF-A0A3D4FVM9-F1
#
_entry.id   AF-A0A3D4FVM9-F1
#
_cell.length_a   1.000
_cell.length_b   1.000
_cell.length_c   1.000
_cell.angle_alpha   90.00
_cell.angle_beta   90.00
_cell.angle_gamma   90.00
#
_symmetry.space_group_name_H-M   'P 1'
#
loop_
_entity.id
_entity.type
_entity.pdbx_description
1 polymer ?
#
loop_
_entity_poly.entity_id
_entity_poly.type
_entity_poly.pdbx_seq_one_letter_code
_entity_poly.pdbx_strand_id
1 'polypeptide(L)' 'MDFLYIAGVAIGLGLVVIGAGLGIGRFAAAMAEGIARQPSAAAEITGAVNLPLFLLEGVAILAEVFIFTVVLLR' A
#
# COMPACT_ATOMS: atom_id res chain seq x y z
N MET A 1 15.19 -19.91 -18.62
CA MET A 1 15.02 -18.45 -18.43
C MET A 1 13.68 -18.12 -17.78
N ASP A 2 12.61 -18.86 -18.07
CA ASP A 2 11.25 -18.60 -17.52
C ASP A 2 11.11 -18.76 -16.00
N PHE A 3 11.84 -19.71 -15.39
CA PHE A 3 11.76 -19.90 -13.93
C PHE A 3 12.33 -18.71 -13.15
N LEU A 4 13.52 -18.22 -13.55
CA LEU A 4 14.16 -17.07 -12.92
C LEU A 4 13.29 -15.81 -13.07
N TYR A 5 12.66 -15.66 -14.24
CA TYR A 5 11.72 -14.59 -14.52
C TYR A 5 10.50 -14.63 -13.59
N ILE A 6 9.81 -15.79 -13.47
CA ILE A 6 8.66 -15.95 -12.56
C ILE A 6 9.07 -15.70 -11.10
N ALA A 7 10.24 -16.21 -10.68
CA ALA A 7 10.75 -16.01 -9.34
C ALA A 7 11.01 -14.53 -9.03
N GLY A 8 11.61 -13.78 -9.97
CA GLY A 8 11.85 -12.35 -9.81
C GLY A 8 10.56 -11.53 -9.67
N VAL A 9 9.56 -11.83 -10.51
CA VAL A 9 8.22 -11.23 -10.43
C VAL A 9 7.56 -11.53 -9.08
N ALA A 10 7.57 -12.79 -8.64
CA ALA A 10 6.94 -13.20 -7.38
C ALA A 10 7.57 -12.51 -6.17
N ILE A 11 8.90 -12.36 -6.16
CA ILE A 11 9.61 -11.61 -5.12
C ILE A 11 9.20 -10.13 -5.15
N GLY A 12 9.19 -9.51 -6.35
CA GLY A 12 8.75 -8.13 -6.51
C GLY A 12 7.34 -7.89 -5.97
N LEU A 13 6.41 -8.79 -6.28
CA LEU A 13 5.03 -8.73 -5.79
C LEU A 13 4.97 -8.81 -4.26
N GLY A 14 5.70 -9.75 -3.66
CA GLY A 14 5.76 -9.87 -2.21
C GLY A 14 6.28 -8.60 -1.52
N LEU A 15 7.30 -7.96 -2.09
CA LEU A 15 7.86 -6.71 -1.55
C LEU A 15 6.87 -5.54 -1.63
N VAL A 16 6.12 -5.43 -2.73
CA VAL A 16 5.05 -4.42 -2.88
C VAL A 16 3.99 -4.60 -1.81
N VAL A 17 3.49 -5.82 -1.62
CA VAL A 17 2.45 -6.12 -0.62
C VAL A 17 2.95 -5.82 0.80
N ILE A 18 4.19 -6.19 1.14
CA ILE A 18 4.78 -5.88 2.45
C ILE A 18 4.89 -4.36 2.64
N GLY A 19 5.40 -3.64 1.64
CA GLY A 19 5.53 -2.18 1.71
C GLY A 19 4.18 -1.47 1.90
N ALA A 20 3.18 -1.88 1.12
CA ALA A 20 1.82 -1.35 1.22
C ALA A 20 1.20 -1.64 2.60
N GLY A 21 1.27 -2.90 3.06
CA GLY A 21 0.72 -3.30 4.36
C GLY A 21 1.35 -2.54 5.53
N LEU A 22 2.67 -2.34 5.51
CA LEU A 22 3.37 -1.56 6.53
C LEU A 22 2.97 -0.09 6.51
N GLY A 23 2.86 0.53 5.33
CA GLY A 23 2.45 1.93 5.22
C GLY A 23 1.00 2.16 5.65
N ILE A 24 0.07 1.32 5.17
CA ILE A 24 -1.36 1.38 5.52
C ILE A 24 -1.54 1.18 7.01
N GLY A 25 -0.88 0.17 7.59
CA GLY A 25 -0.94 -0.11 9.02
C GLY A 25 -0.46 1.06 9.87
N ARG A 26 0.61 1.77 9.44
CA ARG A 26 1.10 2.96 10.14
C ARG A 26 0.12 4.12 10.07
N PHE A 27 -0.49 4.38 8.91
CA PHE A 27 -1.52 5.40 8.78
C PHE A 27 -2.75 5.09 9.64
N ALA A 28 -3.24 3.85 9.60
CA ALA A 28 -4.39 3.41 10.38
C ALA A 28 -4.13 3.51 11.89
N ALA A 29 -2.95 3.08 12.35
CA ALA A 29 -2.57 3.18 13.76
C ALA A 29 -2.46 4.64 14.22
N ALA A 30 -1.78 5.50 13.43
CA ALA A 30 -1.65 6.92 13.75
C ALA A 30 -3.00 7.64 13.78
N MET A 31 -3.91 7.29 12.86
CA MET A 31 -5.28 7.79 12.84
C MET A 31 -6.04 7.37 14.10
N ALA A 32 -6.01 6.08 14.46
CA ALA A 32 -6.71 5.56 15.63
C ALA A 32 -6.20 6.21 16.94
N GLU A 33 -4.88 6.34 17.09
CA GLU A 33 -4.29 7.03 18.24
C GLU A 33 -4.66 8.52 18.28
N GLY A 34 -4.65 9.21 17.13
CA GLY A 34 -5.05 10.60 17.02
C GLY A 34 -6.49 10.81 17.47
N ILE A 35 -7.41 9.98 16.97
CA ILE A 35 -8.83 10.00 17.32
C ILE A 35 -9.02 9.70 18.81
N ALA A 36 -8.30 8.73 19.37
CA ALA A 36 -8.38 8.40 20.79
C ALA A 36 -7.93 9.58 21.68
N ARG A 37 -6.91 10.34 21.27
CA ARG A 37 -6.44 11.55 21.98
C ARG A 37 -7.37 12.74 21.80
N GLN A 38 -8.00 12.90 20.63
CA GLN A 38 -8.92 13.99 20.32
C GLN A 38 -10.18 13.50 19.57
N PRO A 39 -11.19 12.98 20.30
CA PRO A 39 -12.39 12.43 19.67
C PRO A 39 -13.22 13.47 18.91
N SER A 40 -13.24 14.73 19.35
CA SER A 40 -13.98 15.79 18.66
C SER A 40 -13.41 16.16 17.29
N ALA A 41 -12.13 15.85 17.04
CA ALA A 41 -11.44 16.11 15.78
C ALA A 41 -11.43 14.89 14.84
N ALA A 42 -12.22 13.85 15.10
CA ALA A 42 -12.12 12.59 14.38
C ALA A 42 -12.29 12.72 12.86
N ALA A 43 -13.21 13.58 12.41
CA ALA A 43 -13.43 13.84 11.00
C ALA A 43 -12.22 14.53 10.33
N GLU A 44 -11.60 15.50 11.00
CA GLU A 44 -10.43 16.22 10.50
C GLU A 44 -9.21 15.31 10.42
N ILE A 45 -8.98 14.48 11.44
CA ILE A 45 -7.89 13.50 11.47
C ILE A 45 -8.05 12.47 10.36
N THR A 46 -9.26 11.93 10.18
CA THR A 46 -9.56 10.98 9.09
C THR A 46 -9.33 11.63 7.73
N GLY A 47 -9.82 12.86 7.53
CA GLY A 47 -9.60 13.61 6.29
C GLY A 47 -8.12 13.84 5.98
N ALA A 48 -7.31 14.17 6.99
CA ALA A 48 -5.88 14.38 6.84
C ALA A 48 -5.11 13.09 6.49
N VAL A 49 -5.59 11.92 6.94
CA VAL A 49 -4.96 10.61 6.67
C VAL A 49 -5.39 10.01 5.34
N ASN A 50 -6.61 10.27 4.88
CA ASN A 50 -7.17 9.67 3.66
C ASN A 50 -6.37 9.98 2.40
N LEU A 51 -5.87 11.21 2.22
CA LEU A 51 -5.09 11.56 1.03
C LEU A 51 -3.75 10.80 0.97
N PRO A 52 -2.90 10.83 2.03
CA PRO A 52 -1.71 9.98 2.07
C PRO A 52 -1.99 8.49 1.89
N LEU A 53 -3.06 7.97 2.50
CA LEU A 53 -3.45 6.57 2.39
C LEU A 53 -3.83 6.21 0.95
N PHE A 54 -4.64 7.04 0.29
CA PHE A 54 -5.02 6.87 -1.11
C PHE A 54 -3.81 6.89 -2.05
N LEU A 55 -2.85 7.79 -1.82
CA LEU A 55 -1.62 7.85 -2.62
C LEU A 55 -0.77 6.59 -2.44
N LEU A 56 -0.68 6.07 -1.20
CA LEU A 56 0.03 4.82 -0.93
C LEU A 56 -0.64 3.63 -1.62
N GLU A 57 -1.96 3.49 -1.49
CA GLU A 57 -2.71 2.45 -2.18
C GLU A 57 -2.57 2.56 -3.70
N GLY A 58 -2.64 3.77 -4.24
CA GLY A 58 -2.45 4.03 -5.68
C GLY A 58 -1.10 3.54 -6.19
N VAL A 59 -0.01 3.80 -5.46
CA VAL A 59 1.33 3.30 -5.83
C VAL A 59 1.39 1.77 -5.77
N ALA A 60 0.78 1.15 -4.75
CA ALA A 60 0.74 -0.31 -4.63
C ALA A 60 -0.02 -0.96 -5.79
N ILE A 61 -1.21 -0.43 -6.13
CA ILE A 61 -2.03 -0.91 -7.26
C ILE A 61 -1.26 -0.76 -8.58
N LEU A 62 -0.63 0.39 -8.83
CA LEU A 62 0.17 0.59 -10.04
C LEU A 62 1.29 -0.44 -10.14
N ALA A 63 2.01 -0.69 -9.04
CA ALA A 63 3.07 -1.69 -9.03
C ALA A 63 2.54 -3.11 -9.34
N GLU A 64 1.41 -3.50 -8.77
CA GLU A 64 0.75 -4.80 -9.09
C GLU A 64 0.34 -4.88 -10.57
N VAL A 65 -0.22 -3.81 -11.14
CA VAL A 65 -0.59 -3.75 -12.56
C VAL A 65 0.63 -3.94 -13.47
N PHE A 66 1.75 -3.29 -13.16
CA PHE A 66 2.99 -3.48 -13.93
C PHE A 66 3.55 -4.89 -13.80
N ILE A 67 3.51 -5.47 -12.60
CA ILE A 67 3.92 -6.86 -12.35
C ILE A 67 3.06 -7.83 -13.18
N PHE A 68 1.74 -7.68 -13.17
CA PHE A 68 0.85 -8.50 -13.99
C PHE A 68 1.09 -8.30 -15.48
N THR A 69 1.28 -7.06 -15.91
CA THR A 69 1.57 -6.72 -17.32
C THR A 69 2.85 -7.40 -17.78
N VAL A 70 3.91 -7.34 -16.97
CA VAL A 70 5.16 -8.07 -17.24
C VAL A 70 4.85 -9.55 -17.42
N VAL A 71 4.15 -10.20 -16.47
CA VAL A 71 3.81 -11.64 -16.52
C VAL A 71 2.99 -12.04 -17.73
N LEU A 72 2.05 -11.19 -18.17
CA LEU A 72 1.15 -11.47 -19.28
C LEU A 72 1.82 -11.26 -20.65
N LEU A 73 2.72 -10.28 -20.74
CA LEU A 73 3.41 -9.90 -21.98
C LEU A 73 4.78 -10.59 -22.15
N ARG A 74 5.01 -11.70 -21.46
CA ARG A 74 6.28 -12.46 -21.42
C ARG A 74 7.17 -12.33 -22.65
#